data_AF-A0A1F9YA65-F1
#
_entry.id   AF-A0A1F9YA65-F1
#
_cell.length_a   1.000
_cell.length_b   1.000
_cell.length_c   1.000
_cell.angle_alpha   90.00
_cell.angle_beta   90.00
_cell.angle_gamma   90.00
#
_symmetry.space_group_name_H-M   'P 1'
#
loop_
_entity.id
_entity.type
_entity.pdbx_description
1 polymer ?
#
loop_
_entity_poly.entity_id
_entity_poly.type
_entity_poly.pdbx_seq_one_letter_code
_entity_poly.pdbx_strand_id
1 'polypeptide(L)'
;MAKEKRKADGRDKELREYYDRSSALAADGPLQPLKVSFPRPRRLVALRLEEDTVSAIKHIAARKGLNYSTLMRMWLTERLVRERR
;
A
#
# COMPACT_ATOMS: atom_id res chain seq x y z
N MET A 1 -25.37 -0.64 -32.17
CA MET A 1 -24.56 0.46 -31.60
C MET A 1 -25.36 1.44 -30.70
N ALA A 2 -26.45 1.05 -30.02
CA ALA A 2 -27.32 2.01 -29.30
C ALA A 2 -27.71 1.62 -27.86
N LYS A 3 -27.30 0.44 -27.35
CA LYS A 3 -27.67 -0.02 -26.01
C LYS A 3 -26.65 0.30 -24.91
N GLU A 4 -25.46 0.78 -25.27
CA GLU A 4 -24.36 0.97 -24.31
C GLU A 4 -24.36 2.36 -23.66
N LYS A 5 -24.84 3.39 -24.37
CA LYS A 5 -24.91 4.76 -23.84
C LYS A 5 -26.00 4.98 -22.77
N ARG A 6 -27.07 4.16 -22.74
CA ARG A 6 -28.16 4.29 -21.75
C ARG A 6 -27.81 3.78 -20.35
N LYS A 7 -26.80 2.90 -20.21
CA LYS A 7 -26.33 2.39 -18.91
C LYS A 7 -25.23 3.24 -18.25
N ALA A 8 -24.66 4.19 -18.99
CA ALA A 8 -23.69 5.15 -18.46
C ALA A 8 -24.39 6.26 -17.68
N ASP A 9 -25.50 6.77 -18.23
CA ASP A 9 -26.27 7.89 -17.69
C ASP A 9 -26.89 7.60 -16.31
N GLY A 10 -27.38 6.38 -16.08
CA GLY A 10 -27.93 5.97 -14.78
C GLY A 10 -26.86 5.80 -13.68
N ARG A 11 -25.66 5.32 -14.04
CA ARG A 11 -24.55 5.15 -13.09
C ARG A 11 -23.95 6.49 -12.67
N ASP A 12 -23.83 7.44 -13.60
CA ASP A 12 -23.38 8.79 -13.29
C ASP A 12 -24.37 9.52 -12.39
N LYS A 13 -25.68 9.30 -12.59
CA LYS A 13 -26.71 9.86 -11.72
C LYS A 13 -26.66 9.27 -10.31
N GLU A 14 -26.53 7.95 -10.19
CA GLU A 14 -26.36 7.28 -8.89
C GLU A 14 -25.07 7.70 -8.18
N LEU A 15 -23.96 7.84 -8.91
CA LEU A 15 -22.69 8.32 -8.36
C LEU A 15 -22.84 9.73 -7.82
N ARG A 16 -23.53 10.60 -8.56
CA ARG A 16 -23.76 11.99 -8.19
C ARG A 16 -24.60 12.10 -6.91
N GLU A 17 -25.70 11.36 -6.83
CA GLU A 17 -26.54 11.29 -5.63
C GLU A 17 -25.80 10.71 -4.42
N TYR A 18 -24.91 9.73 -4.63
CA TYR A 18 -24.06 9.16 -3.58
C TYR A 18 -23.06 10.18 -3.03
N TYR A 19 -22.37 10.91 -3.92
CA TYR A 19 -21.41 11.94 -3.52
C TYR A 19 -22.09 13.16 -2.90
N ASP A 20 -23.27 13.57 -3.36
CA ASP A 20 -24.05 14.64 -2.72
C ASP A 20 -24.43 14.27 -1.27
N ARG A 21 -24.81 13.01 -1.02
CA ARG A 21 -25.15 12.52 0.32
C ARG A 21 -23.95 12.26 1.22
N SER A 22 -22.85 11.77 0.64
CA SER A 22 -21.68 11.29 1.38
C SER A 22 -20.55 12.32 1.44
N SER A 23 -20.75 13.50 0.83
CA SER A 23 -19.79 14.58 0.88
C SER A 23 -19.67 15.11 2.31
N ALA A 24 -18.45 15.10 2.85
CA ALA A 24 -18.15 15.74 4.12
C ALA A 24 -18.42 17.25 4.10
N LEU A 25 -18.52 17.86 2.91
CA LEU A 25 -18.87 19.28 2.72
C LEU A 25 -20.40 19.52 2.76
N ALA A 26 -21.21 18.47 2.57
CA ALA A 26 -22.67 18.52 2.61
C ALA A 26 -23.23 18.16 3.99
N ALA A 27 -22.38 17.75 4.93
CA ALA A 27 -22.77 17.47 6.30
C ALA A 27 -22.80 18.79 7.10
N ASP A 28 -23.98 19.23 7.53
CA ASP A 28 -24.19 20.45 8.33
C ASP A 28 -23.67 20.36 9.78
N GLY A 29 -23.05 19.24 10.16
CA GLY A 29 -22.59 18.96 11.51
C GLY A 29 -21.12 19.32 11.76
N PRO A 30 -20.72 19.60 13.01
CA PRO A 30 -19.33 19.84 13.35
C PRO A 30 -18.49 18.58 13.11
N LEU A 31 -17.43 18.71 12.32
CA LEU A 31 -16.47 17.62 12.09
C LEU A 31 -15.82 17.22 13.41
N GLN A 32 -15.82 15.93 13.70
CA GLN A 32 -15.15 15.39 14.87
C GLN A 32 -13.73 14.94 14.51
N PRO A 33 -12.72 15.23 15.35
CA PRO A 33 -11.36 14.78 15.11
C PRO A 33 -11.28 13.25 15.20
N LEU A 34 -10.97 12.60 14.09
CA LEU A 34 -10.69 11.17 14.07
C LEU A 34 -9.23 10.95 14.49
N LYS A 35 -9.02 10.25 15.62
CA LYS A 35 -7.68 9.85 16.06
C LYS A 35 -7.15 8.72 15.16
N VAL A 36 -6.48 9.11 14.10
CA VAL A 36 -5.78 8.17 13.21
C VAL A 36 -4.40 7.84 13.76
N SER A 37 -4.06 6.55 13.80
CA SER A 37 -2.73 6.08 14.15
C SER A 37 -1.94 5.86 12.87
N PHE A 38 -0.95 6.72 12.62
CA PHE A 38 -0.03 6.51 11.52
C PHE A 38 1.02 5.46 11.91
N PRO A 39 1.35 4.52 11.01
CA PRO A 39 2.47 3.62 11.25
C PRO A 39 3.74 4.45 11.46
N ARG A 40 4.53 4.07 12.47
CA ARG A 40 5.81 4.74 12.76
C ARG A 40 6.69 4.73 11.51
N PRO A 41 7.42 5.82 11.22
CA PRO A 41 8.32 5.87 10.08
C PRO A 41 9.37 4.75 10.18
N ARG A 42 9.69 4.16 9.03
CA ARG A 42 10.73 3.12 8.94
C ARG A 42 12.08 3.77 9.25
N ARG A 43 12.84 3.18 10.17
CA ARG A 43 14.21 3.62 10.46
C ARG A 43 15.16 3.11 9.38
N LEU A 44 16.04 3.98 8.91
CA LEU A 44 17.14 3.59 8.02
C LEU A 44 18.27 2.99 8.86
N VAL A 45 18.73 1.81 8.45
CA VAL A 45 19.86 1.11 9.08
C VAL A 45 20.87 0.85 7.97
N ALA A 46 22.10 1.33 8.14
CA ALA A 46 23.20 1.05 7.24
C ALA A 46 23.97 -0.18 7.74
N LEU A 47 24.19 -1.17 6.87
CA LEU A 47 24.96 -2.37 7.16
C LEU A 47 26.08 -2.49 6.13
N ARG A 48 27.26 -2.91 6.55
CA ARG A 48 28.36 -3.27 5.66
C ARG A 48 28.26 -4.76 5.36
N LEU A 49 28.22 -5.11 4.08
CA LEU A 49 28.19 -6.48 3.59
C LEU A 49 29.28 -6.62 2.54
N GLU A 50 29.80 -7.83 2.38
CA GLU A 50 30.72 -8.14 1.29
C GLU A 50 30.02 -8.03 -0.06
N GLU A 51 30.75 -7.61 -1.09
CA GLU A 51 30.18 -7.38 -2.43
C GLU A 51 29.60 -8.66 -3.03
N ASP A 52 30.26 -9.81 -2.81
CA ASP A 52 29.79 -11.11 -3.28
C ASP A 52 28.42 -11.47 -2.66
N THR A 53 28.24 -11.14 -1.38
CA THR A 53 26.97 -11.34 -0.68
C THR A 53 25.88 -10.46 -1.27
N VAL A 54 26.17 -9.18 -1.51
CA VAL A 54 25.20 -8.25 -2.12
C VAL A 54 24.82 -8.71 -3.53
N SER A 55 25.79 -9.17 -4.30
CA SER A 55 25.61 -9.67 -5.67
C SER A 55 24.74 -10.93 -5.71
N ALA A 56 24.99 -11.89 -4.82
CA ALA A 56 24.17 -13.09 -4.69
C ALA A 56 22.71 -12.75 -4.36
N ILE A 57 22.48 -11.82 -3.43
CA ILE A 57 21.13 -11.40 -3.04
C ILE A 57 20.41 -10.72 -4.21
N LYS A 58 21.10 -9.83 -4.94
CA LYS A 58 20.54 -9.18 -6.14
C LYS A 58 20.12 -10.22 -7.19
N HIS A 59 20.94 -11.23 -7.43
CA HIS A 59 20.63 -12.29 -8.39
C HIS A 59 19.40 -13.12 -7.97
N ILE A 60 19.31 -13.49 -6.69
CA ILE A 60 18.15 -14.22 -6.15
C ILE A 60 16.88 -13.36 -6.23
N ALA A 61 16.98 -12.07 -5.91
CA ALA A 61 15.85 -11.14 -5.97
C ALA A 61 15.33 -10.97 -7.40
N ALA A 62 16.24 -10.82 -8.38
CA ALA A 62 15.90 -10.72 -9.80
C ALA A 62 15.14 -11.96 -10.28
N ARG A 63 15.62 -13.17 -9.93
CA ARG A 63 14.93 -14.43 -10.26
C ARG A 63 13.53 -14.54 -9.65
N LYS A 64 13.28 -13.87 -8.53
CA LYS A 64 11.99 -13.84 -7.84
C LYS A 64 11.10 -12.66 -8.27
N GLY A 65 11.58 -11.78 -9.16
CA GLY A 65 10.85 -10.57 -9.56
C GLY A 65 10.71 -9.55 -8.43
N LEU A 66 11.65 -9.52 -7.48
CA LEU A 66 11.64 -8.65 -6.30
C LEU A 66 12.82 -7.68 -6.30
N ASN A 67 12.64 -6.53 -5.64
CA ASN A 67 13.77 -5.66 -5.29
C ASN A 67 14.63 -6.35 -4.20
N TYR A 68 15.96 -6.27 -4.32
CA TYR A 68 16.90 -6.87 -3.35
C TYR A 68 16.66 -6.39 -1.91
N SER A 69 16.29 -5.12 -1.71
CA SER A 69 15.97 -4.57 -0.39
C SER A 69 14.69 -5.16 0.20
N THR A 70 13.69 -5.44 -0.63
CA THR A 70 12.46 -6.14 -0.23
C THR A 70 12.78 -7.57 0.19
N LEU A 71 13.59 -8.28 -0.60
CA LEU A 71 14.01 -9.65 -0.28
C LEU A 71 14.78 -9.70 1.05
N MET A 72 15.77 -8.81 1.23
CA MET A 72 16.52 -8.70 2.48
C MET A 72 15.60 -8.47 3.69
N ARG A 73 14.63 -7.56 3.56
CA ARG A 73 13.66 -7.27 4.62
C ARG A 73 12.82 -8.50 4.95
N MET A 74 12.34 -9.25 3.94
CA MET A 74 11.55 -10.46 4.15
C MET A 74 12.36 -11.51 4.92
N TRP A 75 13.57 -11.82 4.46
CA TRP A 75 14.44 -12.79 5.13
C TRP A 75 14.77 -12.40 6.57
N LEU A 76 15.09 -11.12 6.83
CA LEU A 76 15.31 -10.63 8.19
C LEU A 76 14.07 -10.83 9.07
N THR A 77 12.90 -10.49 8.55
CA THR A 77 11.64 -10.64 9.29
C THR A 77 11.35 -12.10 9.60
N GLU A 78 11.50 -12.98 8.60
CA GLU A 78 11.31 -14.42 8.76
C GLU A 78 12.27 -15.02 9.79
N ARG A 79 13.56 -14.63 9.76
CA ARG A 79 14.54 -15.11 10.73
C ARG A 79 14.20 -14.64 12.14
N LEU A 80 13.87 -13.36 12.32
CA LEU A 80 13.48 -12.82 13.63
C LEU A 80 12.22 -13.48 14.19
N VAL A 81 11.24 -13.82 13.34
CA VAL A 81 10.04 -14.56 13.76
C VAL A 81 10.40 -15.97 14.22
N ARG A 82 11.35 -16.63 13.57
CA ARG A 82 11.82 -17.97 13.96
C ARG A 82 12.55 -17.96 15.31
N GLU A 83 13.42 -16.98 15.54
CA GLU A 83 14.18 -16.86 16.81
C GLU A 83 13.32 -16.45 18.01
N ARG A 84 12.13 -15.89 17.77
CA ARG A 84 11.18 -15.53 18.85
C ARG A 84 10.32 -16.69 19.35
N ARG A 85 10.29 -17.80 18.61
CA ARG A 85 9.55 -19.02 18.99
C ARG A 85 10.48 -19.97 19.71
#